data_AF-A0A1G6I115-F1
#
_entry.id   AF-A0A1G6I115-F1
#
_cell.length_a   1.000
_cell.length_b   1.000
_cell.length_c   1.000
_cell.angle_alpha   90.00
_cell.angle_beta   90.00
_cell.angle_gamma   90.00
#
_symmetry.space_group_name_H-M   'P 1'
#
loop_
_entity.id
_entity.type
_entity.pdbx_description
1 polymer ?
#
loop_
_entity_poly.entity_id
_entity_poly.type
_entity_poly.pdbx_seq_one_letter_code
_entity_poly.pdbx_strand_id
1 'polypeptide(L)'
;MDVAVIGATGAVGRQVCTQLIERRALPTTARLQLVGRRGGRSEAATHGYRADLIDAYDEVAPLFDVALDPEEVVADVVVVASGATIATRPGESVDRAALARTNHAMFAAYADALAEHGAGDEVVIVVTNPVELGVATMAARLGRHRVIGMGAWLDTLRFRREIAHSLGVRRQRIGGFVAGQHGDDAVPLWSSVRIRGLVEGERARTVGELRGGRDLAGLPGEIAAAQARLLAERDSGRAFAMVETWPPDLRTVTRPWLTHQSGARTAVGTANATVDLISALAEGREIVMAGQVDLAGEATLAGQRVHGVLGVPVVFGPEGWTDVLLGELPPDEDALLARAARRIAAVVEPFMRDGGRP
;
A
#
# COMPACT_ATOMS: atom_id res chain seq x y z
N MET A 1 -8.60 20.82 3.30
CA MET A 1 -8.27 19.42 3.07
C MET A 1 -9.51 18.58 3.28
N ASP A 2 -10.27 18.43 2.20
CA ASP A 2 -11.37 17.48 2.08
C ASP A 2 -10.82 16.10 1.66
N VAL A 3 -11.45 15.03 2.14
CA VAL A 3 -11.04 13.65 1.83
C VAL A 3 -12.21 12.86 1.29
N ALA A 4 -12.01 12.13 0.19
CA ALA A 4 -12.95 11.16 -0.34
C ALA A 4 -12.43 9.73 -0.12
N VAL A 5 -13.29 8.83 0.35
CA VAL A 5 -12.95 7.41 0.54
C VAL A 5 -13.81 6.55 -0.39
N ILE A 6 -13.21 6.11 -1.50
CA ILE A 6 -13.79 5.19 -2.47
C ILE A 6 -13.85 3.79 -1.87
N GLY A 7 -15.07 3.26 -1.71
CA GLY A 7 -15.30 2.00 -0.99
C GLY A 7 -15.43 2.19 0.53
N ALA A 8 -16.02 3.31 0.96
CA ALA A 8 -16.14 3.70 2.37
C ALA A 8 -16.76 2.62 3.27
N THR A 9 -17.66 1.78 2.75
CA THR A 9 -18.32 0.73 3.53
C THR A 9 -17.56 -0.59 3.57
N GLY A 10 -16.44 -0.69 2.83
CA GLY A 10 -15.56 -1.86 2.83
C GLY A 10 -14.73 -1.97 4.12
N ALA A 11 -14.09 -3.12 4.34
CA ALA A 11 -13.32 -3.37 5.57
C ALA A 11 -12.22 -2.32 5.81
N VAL A 12 -11.49 -1.92 4.76
CA VAL A 12 -10.45 -0.89 4.86
C VAL A 12 -11.07 0.50 4.90
N GLY A 13 -12.02 0.80 4.02
CA GLY A 13 -12.69 2.11 3.96
C GLY A 13 -13.32 2.52 5.30
N ARG A 14 -14.01 1.61 5.98
CA ARG A 14 -14.57 1.86 7.31
C ARG A 14 -13.48 2.21 8.32
N GLN A 15 -12.39 1.45 8.33
CA GLN A 15 -11.28 1.70 9.24
C GLN A 15 -10.59 3.03 8.95
N VAL A 16 -10.46 3.43 7.68
CA VAL A 16 -9.93 4.75 7.30
C VAL A 16 -10.84 5.85 7.82
N CYS A 17 -12.15 5.78 7.54
CA CYS A 17 -13.11 6.81 7.96
C CYS A 17 -13.14 6.96 9.49
N THR A 18 -13.28 5.85 10.22
CA THR A 18 -13.31 5.88 11.69
C THR A 18 -12.00 6.41 12.27
N GLN A 19 -10.84 5.99 11.77
CA GLN A 19 -9.56 6.46 12.30
C GLN A 19 -9.27 7.93 11.97
N LEU A 20 -9.74 8.45 10.82
CA LEU A 20 -9.64 9.88 10.51
C LEU A 20 -10.38 10.72 11.56
N ILE A 21 -11.55 10.27 11.99
CA ILE A 21 -12.39 10.96 12.98
C ILE A 21 -11.79 10.83 14.39
N GLU A 22 -11.52 9.60 14.85
CA GLU A 22 -11.01 9.34 16.20
C GLU A 22 -9.69 10.07 16.49
N ARG A 23 -8.82 10.18 15.47
CA ARG A 23 -7.53 10.86 15.57
C ARG A 23 -7.63 12.36 15.31
N ARG A 24 -8.81 12.87 14.95
CA ARG A 24 -9.03 14.27 14.54
C ARG A 24 -8.06 14.70 13.44
N ALA A 25 -7.84 13.80 12.49
CA ALA A 25 -6.94 14.04 11.36
C ALA A 25 -7.49 15.10 10.40
N LEU A 26 -8.80 15.35 10.45
CA LEU A 26 -9.49 16.38 9.69
C LEU A 26 -10.15 17.38 10.66
N PRO A 27 -10.13 18.68 10.38
CA PRO A 27 -10.90 19.65 11.15
C PRO A 27 -12.40 19.45 10.93
N THR A 28 -13.24 19.92 11.86
CA THR A 28 -14.71 19.82 11.76
C THR A 28 -15.30 20.59 10.57
N THR A 29 -14.53 21.53 10.01
CA THR A 29 -14.90 22.29 8.80
C THR A 29 -14.54 21.59 7.49
N ALA A 30 -13.71 20.54 7.53
CA ALA A 30 -13.40 19.74 6.35
C ALA A 30 -14.56 18.80 6.02
N ARG A 31 -14.58 18.32 4.77
CA ARG A 31 -15.52 17.30 4.32
C ARG A 31 -14.86 15.93 4.25
N LEU A 32 -15.55 14.92 4.76
CA LEU A 32 -15.26 13.51 4.53
C LEU A 32 -16.37 12.92 3.65
N GLN A 33 -16.04 12.69 2.37
CA GLN A 33 -16.96 12.12 1.39
C GLN A 33 -16.88 10.59 1.42
N LEU A 34 -18.00 9.96 1.73
CA LEU A 34 -18.15 8.51 1.78
C LEU A 34 -18.64 8.03 0.41
N VAL A 35 -17.76 7.40 -0.37
CA VAL A 35 -18.09 7.03 -1.74
C VAL A 35 -18.49 5.55 -1.81
N GLY A 36 -19.75 5.34 -2.24
CA GLY A 36 -20.40 4.05 -2.41
C GLY A 36 -20.55 3.66 -3.88
N ARG A 37 -21.64 2.98 -4.20
CA ARG A 37 -22.03 2.67 -5.58
C ARG A 37 -23.54 2.73 -5.68
N ARG A 38 -24.05 3.44 -6.68
CA ARG A 38 -25.49 3.57 -6.93
C ARG A 38 -26.15 2.21 -7.11
N GLY A 39 -27.30 2.06 -6.47
CA GLY A 39 -28.12 0.86 -6.50
C GLY A 39 -27.67 -0.25 -5.53
N GLY A 40 -28.67 -0.92 -4.98
CA GLY A 40 -28.48 -2.15 -4.19
C GLY A 40 -27.84 -1.92 -2.82
N ARG A 41 -27.08 -2.92 -2.35
CA ARG A 41 -26.57 -2.96 -0.96
C ARG A 41 -25.51 -1.91 -0.66
N SER A 42 -24.75 -1.45 -1.65
CA SER A 42 -23.65 -0.51 -1.44
C SER A 42 -24.17 0.88 -1.06
N GLU A 43 -25.15 1.40 -1.80
CA GLU A 43 -25.82 2.67 -1.53
C GLU A 43 -26.44 2.68 -0.12
N ALA A 44 -27.29 1.69 0.18
CA ALA A 44 -27.93 1.59 1.49
C ALA A 44 -26.90 1.51 2.64
N ALA A 45 -25.83 0.74 2.46
CA ALA A 45 -24.76 0.65 3.46
C ALA A 45 -24.00 1.96 3.62
N THR A 46 -23.86 2.77 2.57
CA THR A 46 -23.11 4.04 2.61
C THR A 46 -23.89 5.11 3.38
N HIS A 47 -25.18 5.24 3.11
CA HIS A 47 -26.05 6.12 3.89
C HIS A 47 -26.18 5.67 5.35
N GLY A 48 -26.35 4.36 5.58
CA GLY A 48 -26.39 3.81 6.94
C GLY A 48 -25.10 4.04 7.71
N TYR A 49 -23.94 3.87 7.06
CA TYR A 49 -22.65 4.12 7.68
C TYR A 49 -22.41 5.61 7.97
N ARG A 50 -22.88 6.52 7.11
CA ARG A 50 -22.88 7.96 7.40
C ARG A 50 -23.67 8.28 8.67
N ALA A 51 -24.88 7.74 8.81
CA ALA A 51 -25.71 7.97 9.99
C ALA A 51 -25.03 7.44 11.27
N ASP A 52 -24.49 6.23 11.21
CA ASP A 52 -23.75 5.60 12.31
C ASP A 52 -22.53 6.43 12.74
N LEU A 53 -21.77 6.98 11.79
CA LEU A 53 -20.64 7.87 12.10
C LEU A 53 -21.08 9.20 12.73
N ILE A 54 -22.21 9.76 12.32
CA ILE A 54 -22.78 10.97 12.93
C ILE A 54 -23.18 10.67 14.37
N ASP A 55 -23.98 9.62 14.60
CA ASP A 55 -24.45 9.24 15.93
C ASP A 55 -23.29 8.98 16.91
N ALA A 56 -22.18 8.43 16.42
CA ALA A 56 -21.02 8.11 17.24
C ALA A 56 -20.07 9.30 17.51
N TYR A 57 -20.03 10.31 16.63
CA TYR A 57 -18.95 11.31 16.63
C TYR A 57 -19.39 12.75 16.35
N ASP A 58 -20.68 13.09 16.47
CA ASP A 58 -21.26 14.40 16.12
C ASP A 58 -20.45 15.60 16.66
N GLU A 59 -19.85 15.49 17.84
CA GLU A 59 -19.10 16.58 18.47
C GLU A 59 -17.72 16.85 17.84
N VAL A 60 -17.17 15.89 17.09
CA VAL A 60 -15.80 15.93 16.56
C VAL A 60 -15.69 15.57 15.08
N ALA A 61 -16.76 15.10 14.46
CA ALA A 61 -16.75 14.65 13.08
C ALA A 61 -16.58 15.82 12.09
N PRO A 62 -15.91 15.58 10.94
CA PRO A 62 -15.99 16.47 9.79
C PRO A 62 -17.39 16.46 9.19
N LEU A 63 -17.65 17.37 8.25
CA LEU A 63 -18.88 17.34 7.46
C LEU A 63 -18.93 16.08 6.61
N PHE A 64 -20.03 15.33 6.67
CA PHE A 64 -20.19 14.12 5.87
C PHE A 64 -20.98 14.36 4.58
N ASP A 65 -20.42 13.87 3.49
CA ASP A 65 -21.03 13.84 2.17
C ASP A 65 -21.07 12.40 1.62
N VAL A 66 -22.00 12.10 0.71
CA VAL A 66 -22.13 10.79 0.08
C VAL A 66 -22.09 10.96 -1.43
N ALA A 67 -21.18 10.24 -2.08
CA ALA A 67 -21.14 10.08 -3.52
C ALA A 67 -21.43 8.62 -3.89
N LEU A 68 -22.22 8.40 -4.92
CA LEU A 68 -22.63 7.08 -5.40
C LEU A 68 -22.15 6.79 -6.82
N ASP A 69 -21.74 7.82 -7.56
CA ASP A 69 -21.13 7.71 -8.88
C ASP A 69 -19.73 8.35 -8.92
N PRO A 70 -18.84 7.91 -9.82
CA PRO A 70 -17.48 8.44 -9.93
C PRO A 70 -17.40 9.96 -10.15
N GLU A 71 -18.30 10.54 -10.96
CA GLU A 71 -18.36 11.97 -11.26
C GLU A 71 -18.76 12.85 -10.07
N GLU A 72 -19.34 12.26 -9.02
CA GLU A 72 -19.71 12.97 -7.79
C GLU A 72 -18.50 13.08 -6.81
N VAL A 73 -17.38 12.42 -7.11
CA VAL A 73 -16.20 12.42 -6.24
C VAL A 73 -15.44 13.74 -6.34
N VAL A 74 -15.37 14.46 -5.22
CA VAL A 74 -14.64 15.73 -5.10
C VAL A 74 -13.90 15.70 -3.76
N ALA A 75 -12.59 15.92 -3.76
CA ALA A 75 -11.76 16.03 -2.55
C ALA A 75 -10.35 16.52 -2.90
N ASP A 76 -9.61 17.01 -1.89
CA ASP A 76 -8.18 17.30 -2.02
C ASP A 76 -7.34 16.00 -1.97
N VAL A 77 -7.83 14.99 -1.22
CA VAL A 77 -7.22 13.65 -1.15
C VAL A 77 -8.26 12.58 -1.42
N VAL A 78 -7.98 11.70 -2.38
CA VAL A 78 -8.86 10.58 -2.75
C VAL A 78 -8.21 9.25 -2.36
N VAL A 79 -8.85 8.51 -1.46
CA VAL A 79 -8.42 7.16 -1.04
C VAL A 79 -9.18 6.11 -1.82
N VAL A 80 -8.46 5.30 -2.60
CA VAL A 80 -9.06 4.23 -3.43
C VAL A 80 -8.98 2.90 -2.70
N ALA A 81 -10.05 2.55 -1.99
CA ALA A 81 -10.18 1.33 -1.18
C ALA A 81 -11.36 0.43 -1.59
N SER A 82 -11.87 0.62 -2.82
CA SER A 82 -12.95 -0.17 -3.42
C SER A 82 -12.41 -1.15 -4.45
N GLY A 83 -13.09 -2.28 -4.63
CA GLY A 83 -12.75 -3.28 -5.64
C GLY A 83 -13.19 -4.67 -5.23
N ALA A 84 -13.16 -5.59 -6.20
CA ALA A 84 -13.23 -7.01 -5.90
C ALA A 84 -12.03 -7.40 -5.02
N THR A 85 -12.27 -8.31 -4.09
CA THR A 85 -11.23 -8.92 -3.25
C THR A 85 -11.20 -10.40 -3.51
N ILE A 86 -10.02 -11.01 -3.42
CA ILE A 86 -9.89 -12.46 -3.47
C ILE A 86 -10.68 -13.06 -2.31
N ALA A 87 -11.62 -13.97 -2.61
CA ALA A 87 -12.26 -14.79 -1.59
C ALA A 87 -11.21 -15.76 -1.05
N THR A 88 -10.74 -15.54 0.18
CA THR A 88 -9.76 -16.41 0.85
C THR A 88 -10.46 -17.60 1.49
N ARG A 89 -11.12 -18.43 0.69
CA ARG A 89 -11.54 -19.75 1.17
C ARG A 89 -10.37 -20.73 1.02
N PRO A 90 -10.04 -21.50 2.07
CA PRO A 90 -9.00 -22.53 1.96
C PRO A 90 -9.31 -23.50 0.81
N GLY A 91 -8.45 -23.56 -0.20
CA GLY A 91 -8.55 -24.50 -1.33
C GLY A 91 -9.15 -23.98 -2.64
N GLU A 92 -9.60 -22.72 -2.73
CA GLU A 92 -10.02 -22.12 -4.01
C GLU A 92 -8.82 -21.60 -4.82
N SER A 93 -8.75 -21.95 -6.11
CA SER A 93 -7.75 -21.41 -7.04
C SER A 93 -8.04 -19.95 -7.33
N VAL A 94 -7.09 -19.06 -7.02
CA VAL A 94 -7.23 -17.62 -7.21
C VAL A 94 -7.01 -17.24 -8.68
N ASP A 95 -8.05 -16.79 -9.38
CA ASP A 95 -7.88 -16.13 -10.69
C ASP A 95 -7.45 -14.67 -10.49
N ARG A 96 -6.13 -14.48 -10.33
CA ARG A 96 -5.51 -13.14 -10.21
C ARG A 96 -5.77 -12.28 -11.45
N ALA A 97 -5.96 -12.88 -12.63
CA ALA A 97 -6.21 -12.13 -13.87
C ALA A 97 -7.66 -11.61 -13.93
N ALA A 98 -8.64 -12.40 -13.50
CA ALA A 98 -10.02 -11.93 -13.37
C ALA A 98 -10.16 -10.80 -12.35
N LEU A 99 -9.47 -10.90 -11.21
CA LEU A 99 -9.38 -9.83 -10.23
C LEU A 99 -8.81 -8.55 -10.84
N ALA A 100 -7.66 -8.66 -11.53
CA ALA A 100 -7.01 -7.55 -12.20
C ALA A 100 -7.94 -6.89 -13.24
N ARG A 101 -8.62 -7.66 -14.10
CA ARG A 101 -9.60 -7.14 -15.06
C ARG A 101 -10.75 -6.38 -14.38
N THR A 102 -11.31 -6.96 -13.31
CA THR A 102 -12.44 -6.36 -12.58
C THR A 102 -12.03 -5.03 -11.95
N ASN A 103 -10.89 -5.00 -11.27
CA ASN A 103 -10.43 -3.80 -10.58
C ASN A 103 -9.88 -2.75 -11.56
N HIS A 104 -9.29 -3.17 -12.69
CA HIS A 104 -8.87 -2.26 -13.77
C HIS A 104 -10.03 -1.40 -14.28
N ALA A 105 -11.18 -2.00 -14.58
CA ALA A 105 -12.35 -1.25 -15.05
C ALA A 105 -12.81 -0.21 -14.02
N MET A 106 -12.77 -0.55 -12.72
CA MET A 106 -13.08 0.40 -11.65
C MET A 106 -12.05 1.52 -11.57
N PHE A 107 -10.75 1.21 -11.65
CA PHE A 107 -9.70 2.22 -11.64
C PHE A 107 -9.83 3.19 -12.82
N ALA A 108 -10.06 2.67 -14.02
CA ALA A 108 -10.25 3.48 -15.23
C ALA A 108 -11.46 4.41 -15.09
N ALA A 109 -12.62 3.91 -14.64
CA ALA A 109 -13.81 4.72 -14.48
C ALA A 109 -13.63 5.89 -13.50
N TYR A 110 -13.03 5.64 -12.33
CA TYR A 110 -12.74 6.73 -11.37
C TYR A 110 -11.65 7.67 -11.87
N ALA A 111 -10.63 7.15 -12.57
CA ALA A 111 -9.58 7.98 -13.12
C ALA A 111 -10.09 8.91 -14.23
N ASP A 112 -10.96 8.42 -15.11
CA ASP A 112 -11.61 9.22 -16.15
C ASP A 112 -12.52 10.29 -15.53
N ALA A 113 -13.33 9.91 -14.54
CA ALA A 113 -14.22 10.84 -13.84
C ALA A 113 -13.46 11.95 -13.10
N LEU A 114 -12.38 11.61 -12.38
CA LEU A 114 -11.53 12.58 -11.70
C LEU A 114 -10.78 13.48 -12.69
N ALA A 115 -10.36 12.96 -13.84
CA ALA A 115 -9.73 13.78 -14.88
C ALA A 115 -10.71 14.81 -15.49
N GLU A 116 -12.00 14.47 -15.59
CA GLU A 116 -13.03 15.34 -16.17
C GLU A 116 -13.68 16.29 -15.15
N HIS A 117 -13.89 15.85 -13.91
CA HIS A 117 -14.69 16.56 -12.90
C HIS A 117 -13.90 16.95 -11.64
N GLY A 118 -12.67 16.44 -11.47
CA GLY A 118 -11.82 16.74 -10.32
C GLY A 118 -11.26 18.16 -10.34
N ALA A 119 -10.60 18.55 -9.25
CA ALA A 119 -9.98 19.85 -9.12
C ALA A 119 -8.71 19.98 -9.99
N GLY A 120 -8.09 18.86 -10.34
CA GLY A 120 -6.91 18.78 -11.20
C GLY A 120 -5.60 18.72 -10.41
N ASP A 121 -5.66 18.87 -9.10
CA ASP A 121 -4.55 18.84 -8.14
C ASP A 121 -4.76 17.80 -7.02
N GLU A 122 -5.86 17.05 -7.03
CA GLU A 122 -6.13 16.09 -5.97
C GLU A 122 -5.09 14.96 -5.91
N VAL A 123 -4.68 14.59 -4.69
CA VAL A 123 -3.74 13.49 -4.43
C VAL A 123 -4.51 12.19 -4.28
N VAL A 124 -4.14 11.18 -5.07
CA VAL A 124 -4.80 9.88 -5.11
C VAL A 124 -3.93 8.82 -4.43
N ILE A 125 -4.46 8.25 -3.34
CA ILE A 125 -3.83 7.18 -2.56
C ILE A 125 -4.51 5.86 -2.91
N VAL A 126 -3.81 5.01 -3.67
CA VAL A 126 -4.29 3.70 -4.11
C VAL A 126 -3.99 2.64 -3.05
N VAL A 127 -5.06 2.02 -2.55
CA VAL A 127 -5.00 0.94 -1.56
C VAL A 127 -5.46 -0.40 -2.16
N THR A 128 -6.40 -0.34 -3.09
CA THR A 128 -6.96 -1.52 -3.75
C THR A 128 -5.92 -2.30 -4.52
N ASN A 129 -5.93 -3.64 -4.34
CA ASN A 129 -5.06 -4.54 -5.07
C ASN A 129 -5.65 -4.96 -6.44
N PRO A 130 -4.82 -5.21 -7.47
CA PRO A 130 -3.37 -5.03 -7.48
C PRO A 130 -3.00 -3.54 -7.48
N VAL A 131 -2.22 -3.11 -6.49
CA VAL A 131 -1.93 -1.69 -6.26
C VAL A 131 -1.13 -1.10 -7.43
N GLU A 132 -0.20 -1.87 -8.00
CA GLU A 132 0.61 -1.41 -9.14
C GLU A 132 -0.25 -1.14 -10.38
N LEU A 133 -1.27 -1.96 -10.63
CA LEU A 133 -2.22 -1.76 -11.72
C LEU A 133 -3.09 -0.53 -11.49
N GLY A 134 -3.57 -0.32 -10.26
CA GLY A 134 -4.34 0.87 -9.92
C GLY A 134 -3.55 2.16 -10.09
N VAL A 135 -2.30 2.18 -9.60
CA VAL A 135 -1.39 3.31 -9.78
C VAL A 135 -1.15 3.58 -11.27
N ALA A 136 -0.82 2.56 -12.07
CA ALA A 136 -0.58 2.74 -13.51
C ALA A 136 -1.81 3.30 -14.24
N THR A 137 -2.99 2.75 -13.93
CA THR A 137 -4.25 3.13 -14.59
C THR A 137 -4.63 4.57 -14.27
N MET A 138 -4.51 4.97 -13.00
CA MET A 138 -4.86 6.31 -12.52
C MET A 138 -3.81 7.35 -12.91
N ALA A 139 -2.51 7.04 -12.78
CA ALA A 139 -1.42 7.93 -13.16
C ALA A 139 -1.46 8.31 -14.65
N ALA A 140 -1.89 7.38 -15.52
CA ALA A 140 -2.02 7.63 -16.95
C ALA A 140 -3.06 8.72 -17.30
N ARG A 141 -4.03 9.00 -16.40
CA ARG A 141 -5.10 9.99 -16.63
C ARG A 141 -4.93 11.24 -15.76
N LEU A 142 -4.46 11.06 -14.53
CA LEU A 142 -4.38 12.12 -13.52
C LEU A 142 -2.99 12.77 -13.42
N GLY A 143 -1.98 12.14 -14.03
CA GLY A 143 -0.59 12.54 -13.90
C GLY A 143 0.13 11.78 -12.77
N ARG A 144 1.38 11.42 -13.04
CA ARG A 144 2.17 10.48 -12.24
C ARG A 144 2.36 10.94 -10.81
N HIS A 145 2.73 12.21 -10.62
CA HIS A 145 3.07 12.81 -9.33
C HIS A 145 1.88 12.86 -8.35
N ARG A 146 0.64 12.90 -8.86
CA ARG A 146 -0.57 12.96 -8.05
C ARG A 146 -1.02 11.59 -7.52
N VAL A 147 -0.52 10.49 -8.08
CA VAL A 147 -0.98 9.13 -7.76
C VAL A 147 0.11 8.33 -7.05
N ILE A 148 -0.22 7.76 -5.88
CA ILE A 148 0.70 6.94 -5.10
C ILE A 148 -0.02 5.70 -4.54
N GLY A 149 0.64 4.55 -4.54
CA GLY A 149 0.14 3.32 -3.94
C GLY A 149 0.74 3.02 -2.57
N MET A 150 -0.07 2.40 -1.70
CA MET A 150 0.26 2.17 -0.29
C MET A 150 1.03 0.87 0.01
N GLY A 151 1.15 -0.03 -0.96
CA GLY A 151 1.64 -1.40 -0.73
C GLY A 151 3.04 -1.44 -0.14
N ALA A 152 3.99 -0.77 -0.78
CA ALA A 152 5.39 -0.73 -0.36
C ALA A 152 5.56 -0.02 1.01
N TRP A 153 4.66 0.91 1.34
CA TRP A 153 4.72 1.62 2.60
C TRP A 153 4.35 0.73 3.78
N LEU A 154 3.25 -0.02 3.66
CA LEU A 154 2.84 -0.93 4.71
C LEU A 154 3.88 -2.05 4.91
N ASP A 155 4.46 -2.56 3.83
CA ASP A 155 5.53 -3.55 3.90
C ASP A 155 6.80 -2.96 4.53
N THR A 156 7.11 -1.69 4.26
CA THR A 156 8.17 -0.95 4.97
C THR A 156 7.91 -0.84 6.47
N LEU A 157 6.69 -0.50 6.88
CA LEU A 157 6.32 -0.42 8.30
C LEU A 157 6.43 -1.79 8.99
N ARG A 158 6.05 -2.86 8.29
CA ARG A 158 6.21 -4.25 8.75
C ARG A 158 7.68 -4.63 8.88
N PHE A 159 8.50 -4.36 7.88
CA PHE A 159 9.94 -4.64 7.93
C PHE A 159 10.63 -3.95 9.10
N ARG A 160 10.34 -2.65 9.30
CA ARG A 160 10.83 -1.89 10.46
C ARG A 160 10.36 -2.51 11.77
N ARG A 161 9.12 -3.01 11.84
CA ARG A 161 8.60 -3.73 13.01
C ARG A 161 9.34 -5.05 13.24
N GLU A 162 9.58 -5.85 12.21
CA GLU A 162 10.23 -7.15 12.34
C GLU A 162 11.69 -6.99 12.77
N ILE A 163 12.42 -6.00 12.26
CA ILE A 163 13.76 -5.66 12.75
C ILE A 163 13.71 -5.22 14.21
N ALA A 164 12.80 -4.29 14.55
CA ALA A 164 12.67 -3.77 15.91
C ALA A 164 12.36 -4.89 16.91
N HIS A 165 11.50 -5.84 16.51
CA HIS A 165 11.16 -7.02 17.29
C HIS A 165 12.39 -7.89 17.55
N SER A 166 13.19 -8.21 16.53
CA SER A 166 14.42 -8.99 16.71
C SER A 166 15.45 -8.31 17.64
N LEU A 167 15.47 -6.98 17.66
CA LEU A 167 16.41 -6.21 18.48
C LEU A 167 15.86 -5.84 19.87
N GLY A 168 14.61 -6.19 20.18
CA GLY A 168 13.97 -5.81 21.44
C GLY A 168 13.76 -4.29 21.61
N VAL A 169 13.62 -3.55 20.50
CA VAL A 169 13.44 -2.08 20.51
C VAL A 169 12.09 -1.67 19.93
N ARG A 170 11.76 -0.37 20.05
CA ARG A 170 10.56 0.21 19.42
C ARG A 170 10.79 0.48 17.94
N ARG A 171 9.76 0.26 17.11
CA ARG A 171 9.78 0.48 15.64
C ARG A 171 10.28 1.87 15.24
N GLN A 172 9.97 2.91 16.01
CA GLN A 172 10.38 4.29 15.76
C GLN A 172 11.92 4.48 15.77
N ARG A 173 12.67 3.55 16.36
CA ARG A 173 14.13 3.55 16.35
C ARG A 173 14.74 2.95 15.08
N ILE A 174 13.93 2.27 14.27
CA ILE A 174 14.37 1.61 13.05
C ILE A 174 13.94 2.46 11.86
N GLY A 175 14.86 2.78 10.96
CA GLY A 175 14.60 3.25 9.60
C GLY A 175 14.97 2.16 8.59
N GLY A 176 14.56 2.33 7.35
CA GLY A 176 14.74 1.36 6.26
C GLY A 176 13.47 1.25 5.43
N PHE A 177 13.60 0.68 4.23
CA PHE A 177 12.53 0.60 3.24
C PHE A 177 12.39 -0.80 2.65
N VAL A 178 11.20 -1.10 2.19
CA VAL A 178 10.90 -2.21 1.28
C VAL A 178 10.47 -1.59 -0.04
N ALA A 179 11.12 -2.01 -1.12
CA ALA A 179 10.83 -1.61 -2.50
C ALA A 179 10.16 -2.76 -3.27
N GLY A 180 9.86 -2.55 -4.56
CA GLY A 180 9.31 -3.59 -5.43
C GLY A 180 7.79 -3.67 -5.40
N GLN A 181 7.25 -4.89 -5.50
CA GLN A 181 5.82 -5.15 -5.49
C GLN A 181 5.32 -5.38 -4.06
N HIS A 182 4.05 -5.05 -3.79
CA HIS A 182 3.40 -5.56 -2.59
C HIS A 182 3.28 -7.10 -2.59
N GLY A 183 3.91 -7.79 -1.64
CA GLY A 183 3.82 -9.25 -1.47
C GLY A 183 5.05 -10.03 -1.94
N ASP A 184 4.87 -10.97 -2.86
CA ASP A 184 5.91 -11.99 -3.20
C ASP A 184 7.15 -11.40 -3.89
N ASP A 185 7.02 -10.23 -4.54
CA ASP A 185 8.09 -9.48 -5.18
C ASP A 185 8.49 -8.22 -4.38
N ALA A 186 8.26 -8.25 -3.06
CA ALA A 186 8.76 -7.24 -2.12
C ALA A 186 10.27 -7.40 -1.90
N VAL A 187 11.00 -6.27 -1.89
CA VAL A 187 12.47 -6.22 -1.81
C VAL A 187 12.90 -5.42 -0.58
N PRO A 188 13.26 -6.08 0.53
CA PRO A 188 13.77 -5.40 1.71
C PRO A 188 15.15 -4.80 1.43
N LEU A 189 15.26 -3.47 1.45
CA LEU A 189 16.51 -2.76 1.20
C LEU A 189 17.32 -2.72 2.50
N TRP A 190 18.08 -3.78 2.78
CA TRP A 190 18.93 -3.90 3.97
C TRP A 190 19.98 -2.78 4.05
N SER A 191 20.49 -2.31 2.91
CA SER A 191 21.39 -1.16 2.78
C SER A 191 20.80 0.15 3.36
N SER A 192 19.48 0.29 3.29
CA SER A 192 18.74 1.46 3.78
C SER A 192 18.47 1.42 5.29
N VAL A 193 18.71 0.28 5.95
CA VAL A 193 18.39 0.12 7.37
C VAL A 193 19.20 1.11 8.20
N ARG A 194 18.51 1.82 9.09
CA ARG A 194 19.09 2.74 10.07
C ARG A 194 18.60 2.35 11.46
N ILE A 195 19.50 2.30 12.43
CA ILE A 195 19.16 1.97 13.82
C ILE A 195 19.59 3.16 14.67
N ARG A 196 18.62 3.87 15.24
CA ARG A 196 18.88 5.10 16.01
C ARG A 196 19.83 4.77 17.17
N GLY A 197 20.93 5.50 17.23
CA GLY A 197 21.95 5.38 18.27
C GLY A 197 23.08 4.39 17.95
N LEU A 198 23.09 3.74 16.78
CA LEU A 198 24.24 2.96 16.31
C LEU A 198 25.03 3.74 15.26
N VAL A 199 26.36 3.73 15.37
CA VAL A 199 27.25 4.25 14.34
C VAL A 199 27.36 3.27 13.16
N GLU A 200 27.97 3.70 12.05
CA GLU A 200 28.08 2.92 10.80
C GLU A 200 28.54 1.47 11.02
N GLY A 201 29.69 1.26 11.67
CA GLY A 201 30.25 -0.08 11.87
C GLY A 201 29.41 -0.97 12.79
N GLU A 202 28.79 -0.40 13.83
CA GLU A 202 27.88 -1.14 14.71
C GLU A 202 26.62 -1.56 13.94
N ARG A 203 26.05 -0.62 13.19
CA ARG A 203 24.87 -0.84 12.36
C ARG A 203 25.13 -1.93 11.31
N ALA A 204 26.25 -1.85 10.59
CA ALA A 204 26.59 -2.81 9.55
C ALA A 204 26.70 -4.24 10.11
N ARG A 205 27.34 -4.39 11.28
CA ARG A 205 27.43 -5.68 12.00
C ARG A 205 26.04 -6.17 12.44
N THR A 206 25.23 -5.34 13.08
CA THR A 206 23.88 -5.72 13.51
C THR A 206 22.98 -6.11 12.33
N VAL A 207 23.04 -5.36 11.22
CA VAL A 207 22.33 -5.71 9.99
C VAL A 207 22.82 -7.05 9.43
N GLY A 208 24.14 -7.28 9.40
CA GLY A 208 24.74 -8.55 8.98
C GLY A 208 24.28 -9.74 9.83
N GLU A 209 24.21 -9.58 11.15
CA GLU A 209 23.71 -10.58 12.09
C GLU A 209 22.22 -10.90 11.87
N LEU A 210 21.37 -9.86 11.75
CA LEU A 210 19.94 -10.03 11.48
C LEU A 210 19.67 -10.69 10.12
N ARG A 211 20.48 -10.35 9.12
CA ARG A 211 20.40 -10.91 7.78
C ARG A 211 20.94 -12.35 7.74
N GLY A 212 21.85 -12.70 8.64
CA GLY A 212 22.44 -14.03 8.78
C GLY A 212 23.34 -14.40 7.61
N GLY A 213 23.97 -13.42 6.96
CA GLY A 213 24.80 -13.63 5.76
C GLY A 213 24.03 -14.08 4.51
N ARG A 214 22.69 -14.11 4.55
CA ARG A 214 21.86 -14.52 3.41
C ARG A 214 21.91 -13.52 2.27
N ASP A 215 21.87 -14.02 1.04
CA ASP A 215 21.71 -13.24 -0.18
C ASP A 215 20.21 -13.09 -0.52
N LEU A 216 19.77 -11.89 -0.91
CA LEU A 216 18.41 -11.65 -1.35
C LEU A 216 18.07 -12.40 -2.65
N ALA A 217 19.06 -12.83 -3.44
CA ALA A 217 18.82 -13.69 -4.61
C ALA A 217 18.03 -14.97 -4.25
N GLY A 218 18.21 -15.51 -3.03
CA GLY A 218 17.50 -16.68 -2.52
C GLY A 218 16.11 -16.38 -1.93
N LEU A 219 15.80 -15.11 -1.61
CA LEU A 219 14.59 -14.73 -0.87
C LEU A 219 13.29 -15.22 -1.52
N PRO A 220 13.07 -15.15 -2.85
CA PRO A 220 11.85 -15.69 -3.46
C PRO A 220 11.65 -17.20 -3.22
N GLY A 221 12.75 -17.97 -3.21
CA GLY A 221 12.73 -19.39 -2.90
C GLY A 221 12.44 -19.65 -1.42
N GLU A 222 13.01 -18.83 -0.53
CA GLU A 222 12.74 -18.88 0.91
C GLU A 222 11.26 -18.57 1.23
N ILE A 223 10.68 -17.55 0.59
CA ILE A 223 9.26 -17.19 0.71
C ILE A 223 8.39 -18.37 0.28
N ALA A 224 8.64 -18.94 -0.90
CA ALA A 224 7.86 -20.07 -1.41
C ALA A 224 7.95 -21.30 -0.48
N ALA A 225 9.15 -21.63 0.01
CA ALA A 225 9.35 -22.72 0.96
C ALA A 225 8.66 -22.47 2.31
N ALA A 226 8.71 -21.23 2.80
CA ALA A 226 8.04 -20.81 4.02
C ALA A 226 6.51 -20.90 3.90
N GLN A 227 5.94 -20.38 2.81
CA GLN A 227 4.51 -20.50 2.52
C GLN A 227 4.07 -21.97 2.45
N ALA A 228 4.84 -22.84 1.78
CA ALA A 228 4.54 -24.27 1.72
C ALA A 228 4.55 -24.94 3.12
N ARG A 229 5.52 -24.58 3.98
CA ARG A 229 5.56 -25.05 5.38
C ARG A 229 4.35 -24.58 6.18
N LEU A 230 3.91 -23.34 5.98
CA LEU A 230 2.72 -22.80 6.66
C LEU A 230 1.43 -23.47 6.20
N LEU A 231 1.29 -23.79 4.91
CA LEU A 231 0.13 -24.53 4.41
C LEU A 231 0.08 -25.97 4.96
N ALA A 232 1.24 -26.56 5.25
CA ALA A 232 1.32 -27.89 5.83
C ALA A 232 1.01 -27.91 7.34
N GLU A 233 1.16 -26.79 8.03
CA GLU A 233 0.82 -26.65 9.45
C GLU A 233 -0.69 -26.45 9.62
N ARG A 234 -1.32 -27.35 10.36
CA ARG A 234 -2.78 -27.35 10.57
C ARG A 234 -3.21 -26.51 11.76
N ASP A 235 -2.29 -26.28 12.71
CA ASP A 235 -2.55 -25.45 13.88
C ASP A 235 -2.15 -24.00 13.60
N SER A 236 -3.14 -23.10 13.56
CA SER A 236 -2.88 -21.69 13.28
C SER A 236 -1.95 -21.04 14.30
N GLY A 237 -2.08 -21.37 15.60
CA GLY A 237 -1.22 -20.82 16.65
C GLY A 237 0.24 -21.21 16.44
N ARG A 238 0.49 -22.48 16.11
CA ARG A 238 1.83 -22.98 15.76
C ARG A 238 2.36 -22.37 14.47
N ALA A 239 1.52 -22.16 13.46
CA ALA A 239 1.92 -21.48 12.23
C ALA A 239 2.39 -20.05 12.51
N PHE A 240 1.66 -19.28 13.32
CA PHE A 240 2.08 -17.93 13.73
C PHE A 240 3.35 -17.95 14.58
N ALA A 241 3.48 -18.88 15.53
CA ALA A 241 4.69 -19.03 16.35
C ALA A 241 5.91 -19.42 15.50
N MET A 242 5.72 -20.25 14.47
CA MET A 242 6.78 -20.63 13.54
C MET A 242 7.31 -19.42 12.78
N VAL A 243 6.43 -18.53 12.31
CA VAL A 243 6.85 -17.29 11.63
C VAL A 243 7.77 -16.44 12.54
N GLU A 244 7.52 -16.37 13.85
CA GLU A 244 8.37 -15.61 14.78
C GLU A 244 9.83 -16.06 14.78
N THR A 245 10.10 -17.34 14.46
CA THR A 245 11.47 -17.90 14.44
C THR A 245 12.26 -17.52 13.20
N TRP A 246 11.62 -16.94 12.18
CA TRP A 246 12.25 -16.63 10.91
C TRP A 246 12.94 -15.26 10.89
N PRO A 247 13.87 -15.06 9.94
CA PRO A 247 14.54 -13.78 9.78
C PRO A 247 13.57 -12.63 9.43
N PRO A 248 13.90 -11.37 9.77
CA PRO A 248 12.96 -10.25 9.67
C PRO A 248 12.37 -10.00 8.28
N ASP A 249 13.17 -10.16 7.22
CA ASP A 249 12.71 -10.04 5.84
C ASP A 249 11.67 -11.09 5.48
N LEU A 250 11.89 -12.34 5.86
CA LEU A 250 10.96 -13.43 5.61
C LEU A 250 9.66 -13.24 6.42
N ARG A 251 9.75 -12.80 7.67
CA ARG A 251 8.57 -12.47 8.50
C ARG A 251 7.73 -11.35 7.90
N THR A 252 8.37 -10.38 7.26
CA THR A 252 7.71 -9.22 6.64
C THR A 252 6.69 -9.63 5.58
N VAL A 253 7.01 -10.64 4.78
CA VAL A 253 6.14 -11.15 3.70
C VAL A 253 5.20 -12.26 4.19
N THR A 254 5.74 -13.20 4.98
CA THR A 254 4.99 -14.42 5.35
C THR A 254 3.92 -14.18 6.41
N ARG A 255 4.11 -13.26 7.35
CA ARG A 255 3.10 -12.97 8.38
C ARG A 255 1.82 -12.35 7.82
N PRO A 256 1.88 -11.30 6.98
CA PRO A 256 0.67 -10.79 6.33
C PRO A 256 0.01 -11.84 5.46
N TRP A 257 0.80 -12.60 4.69
CA TRP A 257 0.28 -13.69 3.88
C TRP A 257 -0.49 -14.72 4.73
N LEU A 258 0.06 -15.15 5.87
CA LEU A 258 -0.61 -16.07 6.80
C LEU A 258 -1.90 -15.46 7.39
N THR A 259 -1.88 -14.17 7.69
CA THR A 259 -3.06 -13.43 8.14
C THR A 259 -4.18 -13.46 7.09
N HIS A 260 -3.83 -13.33 5.81
CA HIS A 260 -4.81 -13.48 4.73
C HIS A 260 -5.30 -14.92 4.59
N GLN A 261 -4.44 -15.93 4.77
CA GLN A 261 -4.84 -17.34 4.74
C GLN A 261 -5.77 -17.74 5.90
N SER A 262 -5.72 -17.05 7.04
CA SER A 262 -6.65 -17.31 8.14
C SER A 262 -8.07 -16.77 7.92
N GLY A 263 -8.32 -16.13 6.77
CA GLY A 263 -9.58 -15.45 6.46
C GLY A 263 -9.68 -14.05 7.05
N ALA A 264 -8.69 -13.62 7.84
CA ALA A 264 -8.59 -12.26 8.32
C ALA A 264 -8.13 -11.30 7.21
N ARG A 265 -8.49 -10.02 7.35
CA ARG A 265 -8.01 -8.95 6.48
C ARG A 265 -7.08 -8.05 7.26
N THR A 266 -6.09 -7.48 6.60
CA THR A 266 -5.13 -6.55 7.20
C THR A 266 -5.66 -5.10 7.27
N ALA A 267 -6.98 -4.95 7.48
CA ALA A 267 -7.68 -3.68 7.33
C ALA A 267 -7.20 -2.58 8.29
N VAL A 268 -6.95 -2.92 9.56
CA VAL A 268 -6.49 -1.97 10.58
C VAL A 268 -5.10 -1.42 10.25
N GLY A 269 -4.17 -2.29 9.85
CA GLY A 269 -2.80 -1.89 9.52
C GLY A 269 -2.75 -1.01 8.27
N THR A 270 -3.50 -1.39 7.23
CA THR A 270 -3.62 -0.58 6.02
C THR A 270 -4.25 0.78 6.30
N ALA A 271 -5.37 0.81 7.02
CA ALA A 271 -6.03 2.07 7.36
C ALA A 271 -5.15 2.97 8.23
N ASN A 272 -4.46 2.41 9.23
CA ASN A 272 -3.53 3.20 10.04
C ASN A 272 -2.43 3.83 9.19
N ALA A 273 -1.81 3.07 8.29
CA ALA A 273 -0.76 3.60 7.42
C ALA A 273 -1.31 4.70 6.50
N THR A 274 -2.51 4.52 5.94
CA THR A 274 -3.16 5.53 5.10
C THR A 274 -3.50 6.80 5.88
N VAL A 275 -4.09 6.68 7.08
CA VAL A 275 -4.43 7.83 7.92
C VAL A 275 -3.18 8.59 8.37
N ASP A 276 -2.08 7.90 8.68
CA ASP A 276 -0.81 8.56 9.02
C ASP A 276 -0.30 9.45 7.86
N LEU A 277 -0.50 9.04 6.60
CA LEU A 277 -0.17 9.87 5.44
C LEU A 277 -1.13 11.07 5.33
N ILE A 278 -2.43 10.83 5.42
CA ILE A 278 -3.44 11.90 5.32
C ILE A 278 -3.21 12.95 6.40
N SER A 279 -2.89 12.54 7.63
CA SER A 279 -2.52 13.47 8.71
C SER A 279 -1.28 14.29 8.38
N ALA A 280 -0.25 13.68 7.77
CA ALA A 280 0.94 14.43 7.32
C ALA A 280 0.58 15.48 6.24
N LEU A 281 -0.28 15.12 5.29
CA LEU A 281 -0.78 16.04 4.26
C LEU A 281 -1.61 17.19 4.87
N ALA A 282 -2.50 16.88 5.81
CA ALA A 282 -3.32 17.88 6.53
C ALA A 282 -2.46 18.90 7.27
N GLU A 283 -1.31 18.46 7.79
CA GLU A 283 -0.33 19.28 8.49
C GLU A 283 0.64 20.02 7.54
N GLY A 284 0.49 19.85 6.21
CA GLY A 284 1.38 20.43 5.21
C GLY A 284 2.80 19.87 5.23
N ARG A 285 3.00 18.68 5.81
CA ARG A 285 4.33 18.06 5.96
C ARG A 285 4.69 17.20 4.76
N GLU A 286 5.93 17.36 4.31
CA GLU A 286 6.57 16.38 3.45
C GLU A 286 7.14 15.24 4.30
N ILE A 287 7.00 14.02 3.78
CA ILE A 287 7.50 12.79 4.41
C ILE A 287 8.20 11.92 3.40
N VAL A 288 9.19 11.16 3.88
CA VAL A 288 9.80 10.10 3.08
C VAL A 288 9.07 8.79 3.35
N MET A 289 8.52 8.19 2.29
CA MET A 289 7.82 6.91 2.35
C MET A 289 8.17 6.03 1.16
N ALA A 290 8.05 4.71 1.28
CA ALA A 290 8.09 3.84 0.12
C ALA A 290 6.70 3.79 -0.52
N GLY A 291 6.53 4.34 -1.71
CA GLY A 291 5.26 4.33 -2.44
C GLY A 291 5.38 3.60 -3.76
N GLN A 292 4.30 2.94 -4.21
CA GLN A 292 4.19 2.57 -5.62
C GLN A 292 3.92 3.83 -6.44
N VAL A 293 4.85 4.17 -7.32
CA VAL A 293 4.76 5.37 -8.16
C VAL A 293 5.09 5.02 -9.61
N ASP A 294 4.55 5.78 -10.57
CA ASP A 294 4.82 5.59 -11.99
C ASP A 294 6.08 6.33 -12.43
N LEU A 295 7.15 5.58 -12.69
CA LEU A 295 8.47 6.09 -13.02
C LEU A 295 8.61 6.36 -14.53
N ALA A 296 9.30 7.45 -14.86
CA ALA A 296 9.74 7.84 -16.21
C ALA A 296 11.27 7.92 -16.31
N GLY A 297 11.99 7.10 -15.53
CA GLY A 297 13.44 7.02 -15.54
C GLY A 297 14.13 7.72 -14.37
N GLU A 298 13.41 8.05 -13.30
CA GLU A 298 13.96 8.62 -12.06
C GLU A 298 14.85 7.63 -11.29
N ALA A 299 14.67 6.32 -11.50
CA ALA A 299 15.49 5.27 -10.90
C ALA A 299 16.30 4.50 -11.96
N THR A 300 17.47 3.99 -11.57
CA THR A 300 18.30 3.10 -12.39
C THR A 300 18.50 1.77 -11.65
N LEU A 301 18.23 0.66 -12.33
CA LEU A 301 18.42 -0.70 -11.81
C LEU A 301 19.12 -1.55 -12.85
N ALA A 302 20.12 -2.34 -12.44
CA ALA A 302 20.94 -3.15 -13.33
C ALA A 302 21.49 -2.36 -14.54
N GLY A 303 21.85 -1.08 -14.30
CA GLY A 303 22.36 -0.16 -15.32
C GLY A 303 21.32 0.38 -16.30
N GLN A 304 20.03 0.13 -16.09
CA GLN A 304 18.94 0.58 -16.96
C GLN A 304 17.99 1.52 -16.22
N ARG A 305 17.55 2.59 -16.89
CA ARG A 305 16.50 3.46 -16.35
C ARG A 305 15.18 2.70 -16.27
N VAL A 306 14.49 2.86 -15.14
CA VAL A 306 13.23 2.19 -14.86
C VAL A 306 12.06 3.04 -15.32
N HIS A 307 11.17 2.42 -16.09
CA HIS A 307 9.91 3.01 -16.53
C HIS A 307 8.74 2.15 -16.05
N GLY A 308 7.61 2.79 -15.73
CA GLY A 308 6.43 2.14 -15.20
C GLY A 308 6.38 2.10 -13.67
N VAL A 309 5.38 1.40 -13.13
CA VAL A 309 5.12 1.41 -11.69
C VAL A 309 6.11 0.55 -10.92
N LEU A 310 6.70 1.13 -9.87
CA LEU A 310 7.56 0.42 -8.93
C LEU A 310 7.39 0.99 -7.51
N GLY A 311 7.41 0.13 -6.50
CA GLY A 311 7.54 0.56 -5.11
C GLY A 311 8.95 1.06 -4.84
N VAL A 312 9.12 2.35 -4.53
CA VAL A 312 10.41 2.96 -4.22
C VAL A 312 10.27 4.02 -3.11
N PRO A 313 11.35 4.33 -2.35
CA PRO A 313 11.36 5.47 -1.44
C PRO A 313 11.16 6.77 -2.23
N VAL A 314 10.19 7.59 -1.83
CA VAL A 314 9.88 8.88 -2.43
C VAL A 314 9.67 9.95 -1.36
N VAL A 315 9.85 11.21 -1.75
CA VAL A 315 9.30 12.36 -1.01
C VAL A 315 7.84 12.51 -1.39
N PHE A 316 6.95 12.58 -0.39
CA PHE A 316 5.51 12.70 -0.55
C PHE A 316 4.97 13.83 0.32
N GLY A 317 4.12 14.69 -0.25
CA GLY A 317 3.57 15.88 0.39
C GLY A 317 2.24 16.32 -0.24
N PRO A 318 1.76 17.53 0.09
CA PRO A 318 0.44 18.03 -0.33
C PRO A 318 0.18 18.00 -1.85
N GLU A 319 1.22 18.16 -2.66
CA GLU A 319 1.15 18.15 -4.14
C GLU A 319 1.37 16.75 -4.75
N GLY A 320 1.41 15.71 -3.92
CA GLY A 320 1.75 14.35 -4.32
C GLY A 320 3.23 14.02 -4.09
N TRP A 321 3.82 13.17 -4.93
CA TRP A 321 5.23 12.75 -4.80
C TRP A 321 6.15 13.48 -5.78
N THR A 322 7.37 13.78 -5.36
CA THR A 322 8.32 14.61 -6.15
C THR A 322 9.61 13.87 -6.50
N ASP A 323 10.36 13.45 -5.48
CA ASP A 323 11.71 12.90 -5.63
C ASP A 323 11.73 11.41 -5.34
N VAL A 324 12.46 10.65 -6.16
CA VAL A 324 12.78 9.23 -5.89
C VAL A 324 14.10 9.15 -5.15
N LEU A 325 14.08 8.60 -3.95
CA LEU A 325 15.23 8.46 -3.05
C LEU A 325 15.83 7.06 -3.10
N LEU A 326 16.00 6.55 -4.32
CA LEU A 326 16.66 5.27 -4.57
C LEU A 326 18.10 5.52 -5.02
N GLY A 327 19.04 5.40 -4.08
CA GLY A 327 20.48 5.52 -4.35
C GLY A 327 21.07 4.27 -5.00
N GLU A 328 22.40 4.21 -5.07
CA GLU A 328 23.12 3.00 -5.51
C GLU A 328 22.85 1.85 -4.53
N LEU A 329 22.32 0.74 -5.06
CA LEU A 329 21.97 -0.45 -4.28
C LEU A 329 23.11 -1.47 -4.34
N PRO A 330 23.33 -2.25 -3.26
CA PRO A 330 24.17 -3.44 -3.34
C PRO A 330 23.69 -4.41 -4.44
N PRO A 331 24.60 -5.21 -5.04
CA PRO A 331 24.30 -6.00 -6.23
C PRO A 331 23.10 -6.95 -6.10
N ASP A 332 22.87 -7.52 -4.91
CA ASP A 332 21.76 -8.41 -4.65
C ASP A 332 20.41 -7.69 -4.55
N GLU A 333 20.39 -6.52 -3.90
CA GLU A 333 19.21 -5.65 -3.81
C GLU A 333 18.84 -5.11 -5.19
N ASP A 334 19.84 -4.63 -5.95
CA ASP A 334 19.67 -4.15 -7.33
C ASP A 334 19.10 -5.24 -8.24
N ALA A 335 19.72 -6.43 -8.24
CA ALA A 335 19.29 -7.53 -9.11
C ALA A 335 17.87 -8.02 -8.77
N LEU A 336 17.53 -8.13 -7.48
CA LEU A 336 16.20 -8.55 -7.07
C LEU A 336 15.14 -7.49 -7.40
N LEU A 337 15.44 -6.20 -7.17
CA LEU A 337 14.52 -5.12 -7.50
C LEU A 337 14.32 -4.97 -9.01
N ALA A 338 15.39 -5.13 -9.81
CA ALA A 338 15.29 -5.15 -11.28
C ALA A 338 14.39 -6.31 -11.76
N ARG A 339 14.48 -7.48 -11.10
CA ARG A 339 13.61 -8.62 -11.39
C ARG A 339 12.15 -8.33 -11.01
N ALA A 340 11.91 -7.73 -9.85
CA ALA A 340 10.57 -7.32 -9.42
C ALA A 340 9.95 -6.32 -10.41
N ALA A 341 10.71 -5.30 -10.83
CA ALA A 341 10.26 -4.31 -11.82
C ALA A 341 9.80 -4.95 -13.13
N ARG A 342 10.58 -5.91 -13.67
CA ARG A 342 10.19 -6.66 -14.88
C ARG A 342 8.91 -7.48 -14.68
N ARG A 343 8.72 -8.09 -13.50
CA ARG A 343 7.51 -8.87 -13.20
C ARG A 343 6.28 -7.99 -13.04
N ILE A 344 6.41 -6.83 -12.40
CA ILE A 344 5.33 -5.84 -12.31
C ILE A 344 4.94 -5.38 -13.72
N ALA A 345 5.92 -5.00 -14.55
CA ALA A 345 5.67 -4.58 -15.92
C ALA A 345 4.92 -5.65 -16.72
N ALA A 346 5.34 -6.92 -16.63
CA ALA A 346 4.67 -8.02 -17.33
C ALA A 346 3.19 -8.22 -16.92
N VAL A 347 2.81 -7.84 -15.69
CA VAL A 347 1.43 -7.92 -15.20
C VAL A 347 0.62 -6.68 -15.60
N VAL A 348 1.24 -5.49 -15.56
CA VAL A 348 0.56 -4.20 -15.80
C VAL A 348 0.42 -3.88 -17.29
N GLU A 349 1.47 -4.11 -18.07
CA GLU A 349 1.56 -3.70 -19.47
C GLU A 349 0.41 -4.20 -20.37
N PRO A 350 -0.10 -5.45 -20.22
CA PRO A 350 -1.26 -5.90 -20.99
C PRO A 350 -2.51 -5.05 -20.81
N PHE A 351 -2.70 -4.42 -19.66
CA PHE A 351 -3.85 -3.54 -19.38
C PHE A 351 -3.65 -2.12 -19.93
N MET A 352 -2.40 -1.72 -20.17
CA MET A 352 -2.06 -0.37 -20.63
C MET A 352 -2.01 -0.26 -22.16
N ARG A 353 -1.76 -1.36 -22.88
CA ARG A 353 -1.61 -1.38 -24.36
C ARG A 353 -2.91 -1.18 -25.14
N ASP A 354 -4.06 -1.54 -24.57
CA ASP A 354 -5.37 -1.46 -25.26
C ASP A 354 -6.06 -0.08 -25.14
N GLY A 355 -5.31 0.98 -24.80
CA GLY A 355 -5.86 2.33 -24.72
C GLY A 355 -6.90 2.53 -23.61
N GLY A 356 -6.90 1.65 -22.59
CA GLY A 356 -7.72 1.83 -21.40
C GLY A 356 -9.23 1.79 -21.63
N ARG A 357 -9.73 1.20 -22.72
CA ARG A 357 -11.16 0.91 -22.89
C ARG A 357 -11.44 -0.57 -22.57
N PRO A 358 -12.45 -0.86 -21.72
CA PRO A 358 -12.81 -2.22 -21.33
C PRO A 358 -13.34 -3.08 -22.48
#